data_AF-A0A0G3XF70-F1
#
_entry.id   AF-A0A0G3XF70-F1
#
_cell.length_a   1.000
_cell.length_b   1.000
_cell.length_c   1.000
_cell.angle_alpha   90.00
_cell.angle_beta   90.00
_cell.angle_gamma   90.00
#
_symmetry.space_group_name_H-M   'P 1'
#
loop_
_entity.id
_entity.type
_entity.pdbx_description
1 polymer ?
#
loop_
_entity_poly.entity_id
_entity_poly.type
_entity_poly.pdbx_seq_one_letter_code
_entity_poly.pdbx_strand_id
1 'polypeptide(L)'
;MADSPAATGQHFVFWAPSYDENIGGVIAIHSMCARMRELGYKASIWPAYLQFPHDYASAKGWIKRKMVPDDYSFGPFTNPTAGLRQLRNAVVVYPETVFGNPLQGKKVVRWLLYRPTDAAAATFDMSRDFFAYYMPEFAGGNVNQKKFTHLRIQHLHAAYQDKGLDRTGDCYLIHKGKNRTYDKHPKNAIYIDNMSHEEKANAFQTCDRLYSYDFYSMNNIYASICGCVPIIIPEDGVSEREWMSEEHRRWGLAYGEDRIDWAKSTRGKLLERVHRSHLEENSMIVKFAASCFEFWH
;
A
#
# COMPACT_ATOMS: atom_id res chain seq x y z
N MET A 1 -16.42 -25.71 11.62
CA MET A 1 -17.28 -24.80 10.83
C MET A 1 -17.66 -23.68 11.77
N ALA A 2 -16.88 -22.60 11.79
CA ALA A 2 -17.16 -21.41 12.59
C ALA A 2 -17.92 -20.44 11.68
N ASP A 3 -19.04 -19.93 12.16
CA ASP A 3 -19.91 -19.01 11.45
C ASP A 3 -19.12 -17.82 10.89
N SER A 4 -19.12 -17.69 9.56
CA SER A 4 -18.57 -16.51 8.90
C SER A 4 -19.47 -15.31 9.24
N PRO A 5 -18.94 -14.18 9.72
CA PRO A 5 -19.71 -12.95 9.91
C PRO A 5 -20.12 -12.29 8.57
N ALA A 6 -20.13 -13.04 7.47
CA ALA A 6 -20.52 -12.62 6.14
C ALA A 6 -22.05 -12.49 6.01
N ALA A 7 -22.64 -11.53 6.72
CA ALA A 7 -24.00 -11.08 6.41
C ALA A 7 -24.30 -9.63 6.85
N THR A 8 -23.31 -8.83 7.19
CA THR A 8 -23.51 -7.40 7.34
C THR A 8 -23.65 -6.79 5.95
N GLY A 9 -24.88 -6.51 5.50
CA GLY A 9 -25.22 -6.09 4.13
C GLY A 9 -24.63 -4.76 3.62
N GLN A 10 -23.57 -4.26 4.25
CA GLN A 10 -22.88 -3.02 3.92
C GLN A 10 -21.91 -3.21 2.76
N HIS A 11 -21.87 -2.20 1.90
CA HIS A 11 -21.04 -2.19 0.70
C HIS A 11 -19.76 -1.38 0.97
N PHE A 12 -18.59 -1.92 0.68
CA PHE A 12 -17.32 -1.19 0.67
C PHE A 12 -17.03 -0.63 -0.73
N VAL A 13 -16.88 0.68 -0.83
CA VAL A 13 -16.56 1.36 -2.10
C VAL A 13 -15.17 1.97 -2.01
N PHE A 14 -14.26 1.45 -2.81
CA PHE A 14 -12.85 1.85 -2.83
C PHE A 14 -12.61 2.89 -3.91
N TRP A 15 -12.20 4.10 -3.53
CA TRP A 15 -11.76 5.11 -4.48
C TRP A 15 -10.38 4.74 -5.02
N ALA A 16 -10.27 4.47 -6.32
CA ALA A 16 -9.02 4.01 -6.92
C ALA A 16 -8.75 4.62 -8.30
N PRO A 17 -7.53 5.08 -8.60
CA PRO A 17 -7.12 5.37 -9.98
C PRO A 17 -7.05 4.07 -10.81
N SER A 18 -6.82 4.22 -12.12
CA SER A 18 -6.55 3.08 -13.01
C SER A 18 -5.40 2.26 -12.44
N TYR A 19 -5.47 0.94 -12.55
CA TYR A 19 -4.44 0.05 -12.06
C TYR A 19 -3.10 0.36 -12.71
N ASP A 20 -2.07 0.47 -11.88
CA ASP A 20 -0.67 0.60 -12.28
C ASP A 20 0.15 -0.31 -11.36
N GLU A 21 0.82 -1.29 -11.95
CA GLU A 21 1.65 -2.25 -11.22
C GLU A 21 2.86 -1.59 -10.55
N ASN A 22 3.28 -0.41 -10.99
CA ASN A 22 4.41 0.31 -10.40
C ASN A 22 4.02 1.13 -9.17
N ILE A 23 2.72 1.25 -8.85
CA ILE A 23 2.23 2.06 -7.73
C ILE A 23 1.64 1.16 -6.65
N GLY A 24 2.42 0.88 -5.60
CA GLY A 24 2.03 -0.05 -4.52
C GLY A 24 0.70 0.30 -3.84
N GLY A 25 0.38 1.58 -3.67
CA GLY A 25 -0.91 1.99 -3.11
C GLY A 25 -2.11 1.63 -4.00
N VAL A 26 -1.94 1.72 -5.33
CA VAL A 26 -2.97 1.36 -6.30
C VAL A 26 -3.17 -0.16 -6.30
N ILE A 27 -2.07 -0.93 -6.30
CA ILE A 27 -2.13 -2.38 -6.17
C ILE A 27 -2.87 -2.79 -4.88
N ALA A 28 -2.55 -2.16 -3.74
CA ALA A 28 -3.19 -2.46 -2.46
C ALA A 28 -4.70 -2.22 -2.48
N ILE A 29 -5.16 -1.12 -3.08
CA ILE A 29 -6.59 -0.78 -3.16
C ILE A 29 -7.35 -1.78 -4.04
N HIS A 30 -6.84 -2.05 -5.25
CA HIS A 30 -7.49 -3.01 -6.16
C HIS A 30 -7.47 -4.43 -5.60
N SER A 31 -6.36 -4.84 -4.99
CA SER A 31 -6.24 -6.13 -4.28
C SER A 31 -7.21 -6.24 -3.12
N MET A 32 -7.32 -5.22 -2.27
CA MET A 32 -8.26 -5.19 -1.15
C MET A 32 -9.71 -5.38 -1.61
N CYS A 33 -10.12 -4.67 -2.66
CA CYS A 33 -11.46 -4.83 -3.22
C CYS A 33 -11.72 -6.27 -3.67
N ALA A 34 -10.77 -6.89 -4.37
CA ALA A 34 -10.88 -8.28 -4.82
C ALA A 34 -10.95 -9.25 -3.63
N ARG A 35 -10.03 -9.12 -2.67
CA ARG A 35 -9.97 -9.98 -1.47
C ARG A 35 -11.22 -9.87 -0.60
N MET A 36 -11.77 -8.67 -0.43
CA MET A 36 -13.05 -8.51 0.27
C MET A 36 -14.18 -9.29 -0.41
N ARG A 37 -14.23 -9.30 -1.74
CA ARG A 37 -15.24 -10.07 -2.49
C ARG A 37 -15.05 -11.56 -2.37
N GLU A 38 -13.81 -12.03 -2.44
CA GLU A 38 -13.46 -13.45 -2.23
C GLU A 38 -13.89 -13.94 -0.84
N LEU A 39 -13.85 -13.05 0.16
CA LEU A 39 -14.33 -13.30 1.53
C LEU A 39 -15.85 -13.11 1.71
N GLY A 40 -16.60 -12.82 0.63
CA GLY A 40 -18.05 -12.70 0.64
C GLY A 40 -18.60 -11.31 0.96
N TYR A 41 -17.76 -10.29 1.13
CA TYR A 41 -18.21 -8.91 1.31
C TYR A 41 -18.65 -8.27 -0.01
N LYS A 42 -19.64 -7.37 0.05
CA LYS A 42 -19.97 -6.50 -1.07
C LYS A 42 -18.90 -5.42 -1.20
N ALA A 43 -18.04 -5.51 -2.21
CA ALA A 43 -17.05 -4.50 -2.50
C ALA A 43 -17.01 -4.14 -3.99
N SER A 44 -16.67 -2.90 -4.29
CA SER A 44 -16.52 -2.37 -5.66
C SER A 44 -15.58 -1.18 -5.70
N ILE A 45 -15.01 -0.91 -6.87
CA ILE A 45 -14.15 0.25 -7.11
C ILE A 45 -15.01 1.43 -7.57
N TRP A 46 -14.81 2.60 -6.97
CA TRP A 46 -15.16 3.88 -7.57
C TRP A 46 -13.94 4.43 -8.31
N PRO A 47 -13.99 4.52 -9.65
CA PRO A 47 -12.84 4.99 -10.40
C PRO A 47 -12.56 6.49 -10.17
N ALA A 48 -11.33 6.83 -9.79
CA ALA A 48 -10.92 8.15 -9.33
C ALA A 48 -10.95 9.27 -10.39
N TYR A 49 -11.03 8.93 -11.68
CA TYR A 49 -11.21 9.94 -12.74
C TYR A 49 -12.64 10.52 -12.74
N LEU A 50 -13.60 9.87 -12.06
CA LEU A 50 -14.93 10.40 -11.83
C LEU A 50 -14.85 11.47 -10.72
N GLN A 51 -14.31 12.64 -11.05
CA GLN A 51 -14.24 13.76 -10.11
C GLN A 51 -15.60 14.46 -9.96
N PHE A 52 -16.05 14.56 -8.70
CA PHE A 52 -17.13 15.39 -8.12
C PHE A 52 -18.33 15.84 -8.96
N PRO A 53 -19.58 15.64 -8.50
CA PRO A 53 -20.84 16.18 -9.04
C PRO A 53 -21.02 17.71 -9.13
N HIS A 54 -20.00 18.57 -9.00
CA HIS A 54 -20.21 20.04 -8.91
C HIS A 54 -20.13 20.84 -10.22
N ASP A 55 -19.59 20.29 -11.32
CA ASP A 55 -19.80 20.78 -12.70
C ASP A 55 -21.08 20.23 -13.40
N TYR A 56 -22.05 19.69 -12.63
CA TYR A 56 -23.07 18.75 -13.13
C TYR A 56 -24.50 19.32 -13.15
N ALA A 57 -24.69 20.57 -13.55
CA ALA A 57 -26.02 21.14 -13.76
C ALA A 57 -26.67 20.76 -15.11
N SER A 58 -25.95 20.06 -16.00
CA SER A 58 -26.47 19.72 -17.35
C SER A 58 -26.71 18.22 -17.54
N ALA A 59 -27.80 17.88 -18.23
CA ALA A 59 -28.15 16.51 -18.61
C ALA A 59 -27.04 15.79 -19.43
N LYS A 60 -26.16 16.55 -20.10
CA LYS A 60 -25.00 16.02 -20.84
C LYS A 60 -23.88 15.49 -19.92
N GLY A 61 -23.65 16.12 -18.77
CA GLY A 61 -22.71 15.61 -17.75
C GLY A 61 -23.17 14.28 -17.13
N TRP A 62 -24.49 14.04 -17.14
CA TRP A 62 -25.11 12.82 -16.64
C TRP A 62 -24.91 11.58 -17.54
N ILE A 63 -24.68 11.77 -18.84
CA ILE A 63 -24.45 10.66 -19.80
C ILE A 63 -22.97 10.24 -19.77
N LYS A 64 -22.03 11.20 -19.64
CA LYS A 64 -20.61 10.88 -19.37
C LYS A 64 -20.37 10.17 -18.04
N ARG A 65 -21.34 10.26 -17.12
CA ARG A 65 -21.37 9.70 -15.75
C ARG A 65 -21.28 8.17 -15.65
N LYS A 66 -21.49 7.45 -16.75
CA LYS A 66 -21.60 5.98 -16.75
C LYS A 66 -20.46 5.26 -17.44
N MET A 67 -19.59 5.99 -18.13
CA MET A 67 -18.52 5.35 -18.87
C MET A 67 -17.26 5.46 -18.05
N VAL A 68 -16.88 4.31 -17.52
CA VAL A 68 -15.49 4.09 -17.26
C VAL A 68 -14.75 4.23 -18.59
N PRO A 69 -13.76 5.14 -18.70
CA PRO A 69 -12.92 5.25 -19.86
C PRO A 69 -12.47 3.85 -20.27
N ASP A 70 -12.49 3.59 -21.57
CA ASP A 70 -12.15 2.28 -22.11
C ASP A 70 -10.71 1.85 -21.73
N ASP A 71 -9.86 2.80 -21.34
CA ASP A 71 -8.47 2.62 -20.89
C ASP A 71 -8.31 2.45 -19.36
N TYR A 72 -9.39 2.49 -18.57
CA TYR A 72 -9.30 2.21 -17.14
C TYR A 72 -9.07 0.71 -16.91
N SER A 73 -7.95 0.39 -16.30
CA SER A 73 -7.57 -0.98 -15.99
C SER A 73 -7.89 -1.31 -14.54
N PHE A 74 -8.43 -2.51 -14.30
CA PHE A 74 -8.44 -3.13 -12.97
C PHE A 74 -7.21 -4.04 -12.76
N GLY A 75 -6.29 -4.05 -13.72
CA GLY A 75 -5.12 -4.92 -13.70
C GLY A 75 -5.51 -6.40 -13.72
N PRO A 76 -4.86 -7.24 -12.90
CA PRO A 76 -5.21 -8.66 -12.81
C PRO A 76 -6.50 -8.93 -12.03
N PHE A 77 -7.18 -7.90 -11.51
CA PHE A 77 -8.35 -8.05 -10.64
C PHE A 77 -9.65 -7.89 -11.43
N THR A 78 -10.65 -8.72 -11.13
CA THR A 78 -11.98 -8.67 -11.78
C THR A 78 -12.97 -7.81 -11.01
N ASN A 79 -12.54 -6.62 -10.57
CA ASN A 79 -13.32 -5.76 -9.68
C ASN A 79 -14.53 -5.11 -10.37
N PRO A 80 -15.71 -5.05 -9.73
CA PRO A 80 -16.87 -4.37 -10.28
C PRO A 80 -16.78 -2.87 -9.99
N THR A 81 -17.43 -2.08 -10.82
CA THR A 81 -17.56 -0.63 -10.61
C THR A 81 -18.74 -0.30 -9.71
N ALA A 82 -18.53 0.65 -8.80
CA ALA A 82 -19.56 1.16 -7.92
C ALA A 82 -20.48 2.12 -8.70
N GLY A 83 -21.80 1.96 -8.54
CA GLY A 83 -22.78 2.94 -8.99
C GLY A 83 -23.23 3.86 -7.86
N LEU A 84 -23.97 4.92 -8.21
CA LEU A 84 -24.51 5.89 -7.24
C LEU A 84 -25.42 5.25 -6.18
N ARG A 85 -26.16 4.19 -6.54
CA ARG A 85 -27.05 3.49 -5.61
C ARG A 85 -26.26 2.80 -4.50
N GLN A 86 -25.11 2.22 -4.86
CA GLN A 86 -24.21 1.54 -3.93
C GLN A 86 -23.61 2.52 -2.92
N LEU A 87 -23.31 3.76 -3.33
CA LEU A 87 -22.71 4.78 -2.45
C LEU A 87 -23.60 5.19 -1.26
N ARG A 88 -24.93 5.16 -1.40
CA ARG A 88 -25.88 5.76 -0.44
C ARG A 88 -25.63 5.35 1.01
N ASN A 89 -25.26 4.08 1.22
CA ASN A 89 -24.98 3.49 2.54
C ASN A 89 -23.62 2.75 2.58
N ALA A 90 -22.71 3.07 1.66
CA ALA A 90 -21.41 2.42 1.60
C ALA A 90 -20.48 2.87 2.73
N VAL A 91 -19.54 2.00 3.12
CA VAL A 91 -18.24 2.44 3.65
C VAL A 91 -17.42 2.90 2.47
N VAL A 92 -17.11 4.18 2.39
CA VAL A 92 -16.25 4.72 1.33
C VAL A 92 -14.82 4.73 1.82
N VAL A 93 -13.94 4.03 1.12
CA VAL A 93 -12.53 3.89 1.47
C VAL A 93 -11.69 4.76 0.54
N TYR A 94 -10.98 5.72 1.12
CA TYR A 94 -10.06 6.62 0.44
C TYR A 94 -8.61 6.31 0.84
N PRO A 95 -7.65 6.29 -0.10
CA PRO A 95 -6.26 6.41 0.28
C PRO A 95 -5.99 7.77 0.92
N GLU A 96 -4.91 7.88 1.68
CA GLU A 96 -4.52 9.11 2.40
C GLU A 96 -4.27 10.32 1.49
N THR A 97 -4.07 10.10 0.19
CA THR A 97 -3.84 11.15 -0.80
C THR A 97 -5.11 11.88 -1.22
N VAL A 98 -6.31 11.38 -0.85
CA VAL A 98 -7.59 11.97 -1.25
C VAL A 98 -8.06 12.97 -0.21
N PHE A 99 -8.22 14.21 -0.66
CA PHE A 99 -8.67 15.35 0.13
C PHE A 99 -10.18 15.29 0.38
N GLY A 100 -10.60 15.57 1.62
CA GLY A 100 -12.00 15.71 2.01
C GLY A 100 -12.81 14.44 1.76
N ASN A 101 -14.10 14.56 1.46
CA ASN A 101 -14.99 13.42 1.20
C ASN A 101 -15.64 13.54 -0.19
N PRO A 102 -14.91 13.19 -1.27
CA PRO A 102 -15.38 13.48 -2.62
C PRO A 102 -16.70 12.87 -3.06
N LEU A 103 -17.03 11.71 -2.49
CA LEU A 103 -18.26 10.99 -2.78
C LEU A 103 -19.39 11.35 -1.81
N GLN A 104 -19.14 12.29 -0.89
CA GLN A 104 -20.07 12.70 0.15
C GLN A 104 -20.64 11.48 0.91
N GLY A 105 -19.80 10.47 1.10
CA GLY A 105 -20.15 9.23 1.77
C GLY A 105 -20.46 9.49 3.25
N LYS A 106 -21.43 8.78 3.81
CA LYS A 106 -21.78 8.94 5.23
C LYS A 106 -20.77 8.30 6.18
N LYS A 107 -20.11 7.24 5.72
CA LYS A 107 -19.14 6.44 6.46
C LYS A 107 -17.85 6.42 5.66
N VAL A 108 -16.79 7.02 6.20
CA VAL A 108 -15.54 7.27 5.50
C VAL A 108 -14.40 6.55 6.22
N VAL A 109 -13.63 5.78 5.45
CA VAL A 109 -12.36 5.19 5.89
C VAL A 109 -11.21 5.90 5.19
N ARG A 110 -10.23 6.36 5.95
CA ARG A 110 -8.92 6.79 5.46
C ARG A 110 -7.95 5.64 5.59
N TRP A 111 -7.57 5.04 4.46
CA TRP A 111 -6.54 4.02 4.44
C TRP A 111 -5.16 4.67 4.24
N LEU A 112 -4.40 4.75 5.32
CA LEU A 112 -3.05 5.29 5.38
C LEU A 112 -2.06 4.26 4.82
N LEU A 113 -1.88 4.29 3.49
CA LEU A 113 -0.91 3.47 2.76
C LEU A 113 0.50 4.10 2.81
N TYR A 114 0.56 5.40 3.11
CA TYR A 114 1.76 6.15 3.49
C TYR A 114 1.40 7.24 4.52
N ARG A 115 2.38 8.09 4.89
CA ARG A 115 2.12 9.29 5.69
C ARG A 115 1.32 10.29 4.87
N PRO A 116 0.15 10.77 5.35
CA PRO A 116 -0.54 11.86 4.70
C PRO A 116 0.32 13.13 4.73
N THR A 117 0.19 13.96 3.70
CA THR A 117 0.72 15.33 3.76
C THR A 117 -0.12 16.16 4.72
N ASP A 118 0.45 17.22 5.31
CA ASP A 118 -0.30 18.12 6.20
C ASP A 118 -1.55 18.68 5.52
N ALA A 119 -1.43 19.01 4.23
CA ALA A 119 -2.55 19.50 3.42
C ALA A 119 -3.68 18.47 3.29
N ALA A 120 -3.36 17.20 3.04
CA ALA A 120 -4.38 16.14 2.98
C ALA A 120 -4.97 15.87 4.37
N ALA A 121 -4.12 15.73 5.39
CA ALA A 121 -4.52 15.46 6.77
C ALA A 121 -5.46 16.52 7.33
N ALA A 122 -5.23 17.80 7.00
CA ALA A 122 -6.09 18.92 7.41
C ALA A 122 -7.55 18.80 6.90
N THR A 123 -7.81 17.98 5.89
CA THR A 123 -9.16 17.76 5.34
C THR A 123 -9.88 16.54 5.91
N PHE A 124 -9.22 15.75 6.77
CA PHE A 124 -9.83 14.57 7.38
C PHE A 124 -10.77 14.98 8.52
N ASP A 125 -11.96 14.37 8.58
CA ASP A 125 -12.88 14.61 9.69
C ASP A 125 -12.52 13.69 10.86
N MET A 126 -11.63 14.16 11.73
CA MET A 126 -11.15 13.37 12.87
C MET A 126 -12.26 12.93 13.83
N SER A 127 -13.45 13.53 13.78
CA SER A 127 -14.59 13.15 14.62
C SER A 127 -15.47 12.05 14.01
N ARG A 128 -15.44 11.88 12.68
CA ARG A 128 -16.36 10.99 11.93
C ARG A 128 -15.67 9.95 11.06
N ASP A 129 -14.44 10.20 10.64
CA ASP A 129 -13.66 9.29 9.80
C ASP A 129 -13.11 8.14 10.65
N PHE A 130 -13.09 6.95 10.04
CA PHE A 130 -12.37 5.77 10.54
C PHE A 130 -11.03 5.66 9.81
N PHE A 131 -10.02 5.11 10.46
CA PHE A 131 -8.66 5.06 9.95
C PHE A 131 -8.19 3.61 9.88
N ALA A 132 -7.74 3.21 8.70
CA ALA A 132 -6.98 1.99 8.51
C ALA A 132 -5.54 2.38 8.23
N TYR A 133 -4.54 1.70 8.79
CA TYR A 133 -3.13 2.01 8.54
C TYR A 133 -2.37 0.78 8.08
N TYR A 134 -1.47 0.96 7.11
CA TYR A 134 -0.60 -0.12 6.62
C TYR A 134 0.57 -0.38 7.58
N MET A 135 1.13 0.71 8.15
CA MET A 135 2.22 0.70 9.12
C MET A 135 1.89 1.65 10.28
N PRO A 136 2.25 1.30 11.53
CA PRO A 136 2.13 2.19 12.69
C PRO A 136 2.70 3.59 12.48
N GLU A 137 3.84 3.70 11.78
CA GLU A 137 4.55 4.96 11.52
C GLU A 137 3.76 5.93 10.62
N PHE A 138 2.70 5.45 9.96
CA PHE A 138 1.83 6.26 9.11
C PHE A 138 0.64 6.84 9.88
N ALA A 139 0.33 6.30 11.06
CA ALA A 139 -0.79 6.74 11.89
C ALA A 139 -0.42 7.87 12.86
N GLY A 140 0.82 8.37 12.86
CA GLY A 140 1.25 9.48 13.72
C GLY A 140 1.08 9.21 15.22
N GLY A 141 1.24 7.97 15.66
CA GLY A 141 1.07 7.57 17.07
C GLY A 141 -0.37 7.24 17.52
N ASN A 142 -1.37 7.35 16.63
CA ASN A 142 -2.78 7.14 16.99
C ASN A 142 -3.23 5.66 17.00
N VAL A 143 -2.31 4.70 16.92
CA VAL A 143 -2.58 3.26 16.69
C VAL A 143 -3.44 2.57 17.75
N ASN A 144 -3.57 3.14 18.96
CA ASN A 144 -4.33 2.56 20.06
C ASN A 144 -5.76 3.11 20.20
N GLN A 145 -6.17 4.00 19.30
CA GLN A 145 -7.53 4.55 19.32
C GLN A 145 -8.50 3.59 18.62
N LYS A 146 -9.72 3.42 19.16
CA LYS A 146 -10.74 2.51 18.60
C LYS A 146 -11.07 2.78 17.12
N LYS A 147 -10.89 4.01 16.66
CA LYS A 147 -11.12 4.42 15.27
C LYS A 147 -9.94 4.13 14.33
N PHE A 148 -8.87 3.51 14.82
CA PHE A 148 -7.70 3.10 14.06
C PHE A 148 -7.60 1.58 14.06
N THR A 149 -7.39 0.98 12.89
CA THR A 149 -7.10 -0.45 12.76
C THR A 149 -5.92 -0.70 11.85
N HIS A 150 -5.10 -1.67 12.21
CA HIS A 150 -4.06 -2.18 11.33
C HIS A 150 -4.71 -2.93 10.17
N LEU A 151 -4.39 -2.53 8.94
CA LEU A 151 -4.83 -3.19 7.72
C LEU A 151 -3.67 -3.19 6.72
N ARG A 152 -3.14 -4.38 6.48
CA ARG A 152 -2.06 -4.62 5.53
C ARG A 152 -2.45 -5.76 4.61
N ILE A 153 -2.24 -5.53 3.31
CA ILE A 153 -2.32 -6.55 2.28
C ILE A 153 -1.03 -6.49 1.46
N GLN A 154 -0.46 -7.65 1.19
CA GLN A 154 0.70 -7.83 0.35
C GLN A 154 0.23 -8.46 -0.96
N HIS A 155 0.69 -7.88 -2.06
CA HIS A 155 0.59 -8.50 -3.37
C HIS A 155 2.02 -8.69 -3.85
N LEU A 156 2.55 -9.92 -3.67
CA LEU A 156 3.91 -10.26 -4.08
C LEU A 156 3.90 -10.62 -5.56
N HIS A 157 4.74 -9.94 -6.34
CA HIS A 157 4.92 -10.26 -7.74
C HIS A 157 5.78 -11.52 -7.90
N ALA A 158 5.35 -12.47 -8.73
CA ALA A 158 6.00 -13.77 -8.88
C ALA A 158 7.43 -13.71 -9.46
N ALA A 159 7.80 -12.60 -10.09
CA ALA A 159 9.15 -12.40 -10.61
C ALA A 159 10.23 -12.39 -9.50
N TYR A 160 9.87 -12.01 -8.27
CA TYR A 160 10.81 -11.87 -7.16
C TYR A 160 11.01 -13.18 -6.42
N GLN A 161 12.15 -13.80 -6.67
CA GLN A 161 12.59 -15.05 -6.05
C GLN A 161 14.11 -15.12 -6.04
N ASP A 162 14.67 -15.85 -5.08
CA ASP A 162 16.10 -16.14 -5.04
C ASP A 162 16.40 -17.37 -5.89
N LYS A 163 17.02 -17.14 -7.05
CA LYS A 163 17.46 -18.22 -7.95
C LYS A 163 18.88 -18.71 -7.64
N GLY A 164 19.53 -18.19 -6.59
CA GLY A 164 20.91 -18.56 -6.24
C GLY A 164 21.93 -18.21 -7.32
N LEU A 165 21.66 -17.17 -8.12
CA LEU A 165 22.60 -16.69 -9.14
C LEU A 165 23.81 -16.01 -8.48
N ASP A 166 24.93 -16.00 -9.20
CA ASP A 166 26.08 -15.19 -8.84
C ASP A 166 25.72 -13.71 -8.87
N ARG A 167 26.26 -12.97 -7.91
CA ARG A 167 25.98 -11.55 -7.71
C ARG A 167 27.23 -10.74 -7.94
N THR A 168 27.07 -9.67 -8.70
CA THR A 168 28.13 -8.70 -8.98
C THR A 168 27.53 -7.32 -9.11
N GLY A 169 28.14 -6.35 -8.43
CA GLY A 169 27.77 -4.94 -8.55
C GLY A 169 26.51 -4.61 -7.76
N ASP A 170 26.02 -3.38 -7.94
CA ASP A 170 25.05 -2.78 -7.04
C ASP A 170 23.93 -2.09 -7.83
N CYS A 171 22.78 -1.89 -7.20
CA CYS A 171 21.67 -1.12 -7.75
C CYS A 171 21.20 -0.07 -6.75
N TYR A 172 20.42 0.92 -7.19
CA TYR A 172 19.87 1.95 -6.33
C TYR A 172 18.48 2.40 -6.78
N LEU A 173 17.69 2.88 -5.81
CA LEU A 173 16.33 3.38 -6.05
C LEU A 173 16.08 4.69 -5.28
N ILE A 174 15.35 5.62 -5.89
CA ILE A 174 15.04 6.94 -5.32
C ILE A 174 13.60 6.97 -4.81
N HIS A 175 12.63 6.74 -5.70
CA HIS A 175 11.20 6.69 -5.45
C HIS A 175 10.66 7.85 -4.58
N LYS A 176 10.43 7.63 -3.27
CA LYS A 176 9.93 8.67 -2.34
C LYS A 176 11.03 9.60 -1.82
N GLY A 177 12.30 9.26 -2.06
CA GLY A 177 13.47 10.05 -1.68
C GLY A 177 13.79 11.22 -2.61
N LYS A 178 12.83 11.74 -3.39
CA LYS A 178 13.08 12.75 -4.44
C LYS A 178 13.73 14.06 -3.97
N ASN A 179 13.62 14.35 -2.67
CA ASN A 179 14.16 15.56 -2.04
C ASN A 179 15.55 15.31 -1.40
N ARG A 180 16.17 14.16 -1.66
CA ARG A 180 17.44 13.76 -1.05
C ARG A 180 18.59 13.93 -2.04
N THR A 181 19.80 14.03 -1.50
CA THR A 181 21.02 13.93 -2.30
C THR A 181 21.32 12.45 -2.58
N TYR A 182 21.66 12.13 -3.83
CA TYR A 182 21.94 10.75 -4.28
C TYR A 182 23.43 10.48 -4.39
N ASP A 183 24.16 10.60 -3.28
CA ASP A 183 25.63 10.52 -3.22
C ASP A 183 26.15 9.31 -2.43
N LYS A 184 25.26 8.57 -1.77
CA LYS A 184 25.58 7.40 -0.95
C LYS A 184 25.30 6.09 -1.69
N HIS A 185 25.86 5.93 -2.89
CA HIS A 185 25.83 4.69 -3.68
C HIS A 185 27.00 4.65 -4.69
N PRO A 186 27.44 3.46 -5.15
CA PRO A 186 28.48 3.34 -6.18
C PRO A 186 28.07 4.01 -7.50
N LYS A 187 28.99 4.73 -8.15
CA LYS A 187 28.71 5.49 -9.40
C LYS A 187 28.22 4.62 -10.56
N ASN A 188 28.60 3.35 -10.57
CA ASN A 188 28.22 2.36 -11.58
C ASN A 188 27.00 1.53 -11.16
N ALA A 189 26.32 1.88 -10.06
CA ALA A 189 25.13 1.16 -9.63
C ALA A 189 23.98 1.35 -10.62
N ILE A 190 23.19 0.31 -10.80
CA ILE A 190 22.04 0.31 -11.72
C ILE A 190 20.88 1.11 -11.11
N TYR A 191 20.36 2.09 -11.84
CA TYR A 191 19.16 2.84 -11.44
C TYR A 191 17.89 2.07 -11.79
N ILE A 192 17.06 1.72 -10.79
CA ILE A 192 15.96 0.77 -11.00
C ILE A 192 14.55 1.36 -10.99
N ASP A 193 14.34 2.66 -10.72
CA ASP A 193 12.97 3.18 -10.55
C ASP A 193 12.10 3.05 -11.81
N ASN A 194 12.72 3.20 -12.98
CA ASN A 194 12.03 3.18 -14.27
C ASN A 194 11.92 1.77 -14.90
N MET A 195 12.35 0.73 -14.17
CA MET A 195 12.35 -0.65 -14.65
C MET A 195 11.01 -1.35 -14.40
N SER A 196 10.67 -2.33 -15.25
CA SER A 196 9.56 -3.25 -15.02
C SER A 196 9.79 -4.13 -13.78
N HIS A 197 8.77 -4.88 -13.34
CA HIS A 197 8.94 -5.84 -12.25
C HIS A 197 9.97 -6.94 -12.58
N GLU A 198 9.98 -7.43 -13.81
CA GLU A 198 10.92 -8.44 -14.32
C GLU A 198 12.35 -7.89 -14.37
N GLU A 199 12.52 -6.67 -14.87
CA GLU A 199 13.82 -6.00 -14.92
C GLU A 199 14.37 -5.73 -13.51
N LYS A 200 13.52 -5.23 -12.59
CA LYS A 200 13.87 -5.06 -11.17
C LYS A 200 14.24 -6.39 -10.53
N ALA A 201 13.43 -7.43 -10.77
CA ALA A 201 13.70 -8.76 -10.23
C ALA A 201 15.04 -9.30 -10.75
N ASN A 202 15.35 -9.11 -12.03
CA ASN A 202 16.63 -9.49 -12.61
C ASN A 202 17.79 -8.74 -11.93
N ALA A 203 17.68 -7.41 -11.80
CA ALA A 203 18.68 -6.61 -11.07
C ALA A 203 18.88 -7.12 -9.64
N PHE A 204 17.80 -7.42 -8.91
CA PHE A 204 17.92 -7.98 -7.55
C PHE A 204 18.43 -9.41 -7.48
N GLN A 205 18.37 -10.18 -8.57
CA GLN A 205 18.96 -11.52 -8.61
C GLN A 205 20.46 -11.46 -8.91
N THR A 206 20.93 -10.42 -9.61
CA THR A 206 22.33 -10.30 -10.05
C THR A 206 23.15 -9.26 -9.28
N CYS A 207 22.53 -8.34 -8.53
CA CYS A 207 23.24 -7.37 -7.71
C CYS A 207 23.47 -7.88 -6.28
N ASP A 208 24.58 -7.44 -5.68
CA ASP A 208 24.95 -7.69 -4.29
C ASP A 208 24.13 -6.82 -3.34
N ARG A 209 24.06 -5.52 -3.62
CA ARG A 209 23.37 -4.54 -2.75
C ARG A 209 22.38 -3.66 -3.52
N LEU A 210 21.34 -3.27 -2.81
CA LEU A 210 20.41 -2.23 -3.21
C LEU A 210 20.60 -1.02 -2.29
N TYR A 211 21.02 0.12 -2.83
CA TYR A 211 21.08 1.39 -2.12
C TYR A 211 19.74 2.11 -2.25
N SER A 212 18.97 2.16 -1.17
CA SER A 212 17.59 2.64 -1.17
C SER A 212 17.44 3.99 -0.48
N TYR A 213 17.10 5.01 -1.26
CA TYR A 213 16.76 6.34 -0.74
C TYR A 213 15.29 6.45 -0.33
N ASP A 214 14.51 5.37 -0.47
CA ASP A 214 13.13 5.26 0.00
C ASP A 214 13.04 4.39 1.27
N PHE A 215 12.79 5.06 2.40
CA PHE A 215 12.60 4.44 3.71
C PHE A 215 11.53 3.35 3.75
N TYR A 216 10.45 3.46 2.97
CA TYR A 216 9.31 2.56 3.06
C TYR A 216 8.94 2.02 1.68
N SER A 217 9.85 1.27 1.07
CA SER A 217 9.62 0.66 -0.24
C SER A 217 9.42 -0.85 -0.16
N MET A 218 8.41 -1.37 -0.87
CA MET A 218 8.30 -2.82 -1.11
C MET A 218 9.49 -3.36 -1.90
N ASN A 219 10.18 -2.52 -2.70
CA ASN A 219 11.41 -2.91 -3.38
C ASN A 219 12.51 -3.34 -2.40
N ASN A 220 12.56 -2.78 -1.19
CA ASN A 220 13.50 -3.20 -0.16
C ASN A 220 13.23 -4.66 0.26
N ILE A 221 11.94 -5.03 0.37
CA ILE A 221 11.52 -6.40 0.68
C ILE A 221 11.80 -7.33 -0.50
N TYR A 222 11.50 -6.90 -1.73
CA TYR A 222 11.79 -7.67 -2.94
C TYR A 222 13.27 -7.94 -3.16
N ALA A 223 14.15 -6.96 -2.93
CA ALA A 223 15.59 -7.16 -2.97
C ALA A 223 16.02 -8.24 -1.98
N SER A 224 15.55 -8.15 -0.73
CA SER A 224 15.84 -9.15 0.31
C SER A 224 15.29 -10.54 -0.07
N ILE A 225 14.09 -10.63 -0.65
CA ILE A 225 13.53 -11.90 -1.17
C ILE A 225 14.44 -12.47 -2.24
N CYS A 226 14.87 -11.67 -3.20
CA CYS A 226 15.76 -12.09 -4.28
C CYS A 226 17.21 -12.35 -3.83
N GLY A 227 17.59 -12.05 -2.59
CA GLY A 227 18.95 -12.25 -2.05
C GLY A 227 19.90 -11.06 -2.21
N CYS A 228 19.46 -9.96 -2.80
CA CYS A 228 20.18 -8.68 -2.83
C CYS A 228 20.01 -7.97 -1.49
N VAL A 229 21.09 -7.45 -0.89
CA VAL A 229 21.04 -6.82 0.44
C VAL A 229 20.53 -5.38 0.33
N PRO A 230 19.33 -5.06 0.83
CA PRO A 230 18.84 -3.68 0.83
C PRO A 230 19.51 -2.86 1.94
N ILE A 231 20.12 -1.76 1.54
CA ILE A 231 20.74 -0.73 2.38
C ILE A 231 19.86 0.51 2.32
N ILE A 232 19.12 0.75 3.39
CA ILE A 232 18.30 1.94 3.57
C ILE A 232 19.26 3.07 3.93
N ILE A 233 19.39 4.05 3.04
CA ILE A 233 20.27 5.19 3.25
C ILE A 233 19.69 6.04 4.36
N PRO A 234 20.35 6.21 5.53
CA PRO A 234 19.83 7.02 6.62
C PRO A 234 19.61 8.48 6.22
N GLU A 235 18.58 9.10 6.80
CA GLU A 235 18.37 10.55 6.74
C GLU A 235 19.01 11.21 7.95
N ASP A 236 19.48 12.44 7.77
CA ASP A 236 20.16 13.18 8.84
C ASP A 236 19.21 13.41 10.01
N GLY A 237 19.66 13.06 11.22
CA GLY A 237 18.86 13.17 12.43
C GLY A 237 17.79 12.10 12.61
N VAL A 238 17.68 11.12 11.72
CA VAL A 238 16.76 9.98 11.88
C VAL A 238 17.53 8.75 12.32
N SER A 239 17.26 8.27 13.53
CA SER A 239 17.79 6.98 14.01
C SER A 239 17.04 5.80 13.39
N GLU A 240 17.66 4.62 13.42
CA GLU A 240 17.03 3.37 12.98
C GLU A 240 15.69 3.10 13.71
N ARG A 241 15.60 3.45 14.99
CA ARG A 241 14.40 3.27 15.81
C ARG A 241 13.29 4.26 15.46
N GLU A 242 13.64 5.47 15.05
CA GLU A 242 12.67 6.45 14.56
C GLU A 242 12.18 6.10 13.15
N TRP A 243 13.06 5.57 12.30
CA TRP A 243 12.66 5.06 10.99
C TRP A 243 11.67 3.89 11.13
N MET A 244 12.02 2.89 11.94
CA MET A 244 11.20 1.70 12.12
C MET A 244 11.33 1.18 13.53
N SER A 245 10.31 1.43 14.34
CA SER A 245 10.36 1.22 15.79
C SER A 245 10.46 -0.25 16.17
N GLU A 246 9.65 -1.09 15.53
CA GLU A 246 9.58 -2.52 15.79
C GLU A 246 10.73 -3.27 15.10
N GLU A 247 11.58 -3.91 15.90
CA GLU A 247 12.77 -4.61 15.40
C GLU A 247 12.45 -5.67 14.35
N HIS A 248 11.37 -6.44 14.58
CA HIS A 248 10.97 -7.51 13.67
C HIS A 248 10.65 -7.01 12.25
N ARG A 249 10.37 -5.71 12.10
CA ARG A 249 10.10 -5.11 10.80
C ARG A 249 11.37 -4.73 10.04
N ARG A 250 12.49 -4.57 10.76
CA ARG A 250 13.83 -4.25 10.25
C ARG A 250 14.64 -5.49 9.83
N TRP A 251 14.19 -6.69 10.17
CA TRP A 251 14.87 -7.91 9.74
C TRP A 251 15.05 -7.93 8.21
N GLY A 252 16.20 -8.40 7.74
CA GLY A 252 16.54 -8.44 6.33
C GLY A 252 16.86 -7.09 5.69
N LEU A 253 16.87 -5.99 6.47
CA LEU A 253 17.13 -4.63 6.02
C LEU A 253 18.33 -4.02 6.76
N ALA A 254 19.25 -3.39 6.03
CA ALA A 254 20.38 -2.68 6.61
C ALA A 254 20.05 -1.19 6.71
N TYR A 255 20.06 -0.61 7.92
CA TYR A 255 19.99 0.85 8.08
C TYR A 255 21.41 1.42 8.02
N GLY A 256 21.81 1.89 6.83
CA GLY A 256 23.21 2.20 6.51
C GLY A 256 24.08 0.95 6.28
N GLU A 257 25.29 1.16 5.76
CA GLU A 257 26.22 0.07 5.41
C GLU A 257 26.69 -0.73 6.63
N ASP A 258 26.80 -0.09 7.80
CA ASP A 258 27.19 -0.71 9.07
C ASP A 258 26.24 -1.85 9.52
N ARG A 259 25.07 -1.99 8.87
CA ARG A 259 24.05 -2.98 9.19
C ARG A 259 23.87 -4.07 8.14
N ILE A 260 24.81 -4.20 7.20
CA ILE A 260 24.80 -5.26 6.18
C ILE A 260 24.79 -6.66 6.81
N ASP A 261 25.66 -6.93 7.79
CA ASP A 261 25.74 -8.26 8.43
C ASP A 261 24.47 -8.60 9.23
N TRP A 262 23.85 -7.59 9.85
CA TRP A 262 22.53 -7.72 10.47
C TRP A 262 21.47 -8.09 9.43
N ALA A 263 21.42 -7.40 8.30
CA ALA A 263 20.46 -7.68 7.23
C ALA A 263 20.62 -9.10 6.70
N LYS A 264 21.86 -9.54 6.42
CA LYS A 264 22.17 -10.90 5.97
C LYS A 264 21.74 -11.95 7.00
N SER A 265 22.15 -11.80 8.26
CA SER A 265 21.84 -12.77 9.33
C SER A 265 20.36 -12.84 9.70
N THR A 266 19.59 -11.77 9.45
CA THR A 266 18.14 -11.72 9.75
C THR A 266 17.24 -11.91 8.53
N ARG A 267 17.81 -12.09 7.33
CA ARG A 267 17.03 -12.32 6.09
C ARG A 267 16.03 -13.46 6.23
N GLY A 268 16.42 -14.59 6.82
CA GLY A 268 15.51 -15.72 7.03
C GLY A 268 14.25 -15.35 7.83
N LYS A 269 14.39 -14.47 8.84
CA LYS A 269 13.27 -13.97 9.63
C LYS A 269 12.36 -13.03 8.83
N LEU A 270 12.91 -12.25 7.89
CA LEU A 270 12.12 -11.47 6.95
C LEU A 270 11.26 -12.39 6.08
N LEU A 271 11.84 -13.45 5.51
CA LEU A 271 11.12 -14.38 4.65
C LEU A 271 9.97 -15.07 5.40
N GLU A 272 10.23 -15.53 6.62
CA GLU A 272 9.21 -16.11 7.49
C GLU A 272 8.09 -15.10 7.80
N ARG A 273 8.45 -13.85 8.12
CA ARG A 273 7.48 -12.78 8.36
C ARG A 273 6.62 -12.50 7.13
N VAL A 274 7.21 -12.43 5.94
CA VAL A 274 6.47 -12.21 4.68
C VAL A 274 5.48 -13.35 4.45
N HIS A 275 5.93 -14.60 4.62
CA HIS A 275 5.05 -15.76 4.50
C HIS A 275 3.89 -15.72 5.51
N ARG A 276 4.19 -15.47 6.79
CA ARG A 276 3.18 -15.37 7.86
C ARG A 276 2.17 -14.25 7.60
N SER A 277 2.66 -13.11 7.12
CA SER A 277 1.83 -11.95 6.79
C SER A 277 0.74 -12.31 5.80
N HIS A 278 1.08 -13.08 4.76
CA HIS A 278 0.11 -13.54 3.76
C HIS A 278 -0.98 -14.44 4.37
N LEU A 279 -0.63 -15.29 5.34
CA LEU A 279 -1.59 -16.15 6.04
C LEU A 279 -2.57 -15.35 6.93
N GLU A 280 -2.13 -14.19 7.43
CA GLU A 280 -2.90 -13.34 8.33
C GLU A 280 -3.84 -12.37 7.60
N GLU A 281 -3.63 -12.10 6.31
CA GLU A 281 -4.37 -11.07 5.53
C GLU A 281 -5.88 -11.22 5.61
N ASN A 282 -6.41 -12.44 5.46
CA ASN A 282 -7.85 -12.66 5.53
C ASN A 282 -8.42 -12.30 6.91
N SER A 283 -7.71 -12.65 7.97
CA SER A 283 -8.11 -12.27 9.33
C SER A 283 -8.06 -10.76 9.54
N MET A 284 -7.08 -10.07 8.95
CA MET A 284 -6.98 -8.61 8.99
C MET A 284 -8.15 -7.93 8.25
N ILE A 285 -8.56 -8.46 7.08
CA ILE A 285 -9.70 -7.94 6.33
C ILE A 285 -11.01 -8.11 7.11
N VAL A 286 -11.22 -9.31 7.68
CA VAL A 286 -12.40 -9.60 8.51
C VAL A 286 -12.45 -8.67 9.73
N LYS A 287 -11.32 -8.50 10.43
CA LYS A 287 -11.21 -7.59 11.56
C LYS A 287 -11.47 -6.13 11.15
N PHE A 288 -10.89 -5.67 10.04
CA PHE A 288 -11.13 -4.34 9.49
C PHE A 288 -12.62 -4.10 9.22
N ALA A 289 -13.29 -5.06 8.57
CA ALA A 289 -14.71 -4.97 8.29
C ALA A 289 -15.50 -4.89 9.60
N ALA A 290 -15.24 -5.79 10.56
CA ALA A 290 -15.85 -5.78 11.90
C ALA A 290 -15.69 -4.42 12.62
N SER A 291 -14.48 -3.87 12.66
CA SER A 291 -14.21 -2.56 13.28
C SER A 291 -14.93 -1.41 12.58
N CYS A 292 -15.08 -1.47 11.25
CA CYS A 292 -15.93 -0.51 10.54
C CYS A 292 -17.40 -0.61 10.97
N PHE A 293 -17.92 -1.82 11.19
CA PHE A 293 -19.29 -1.98 11.66
C PHE A 293 -19.47 -1.40 13.06
N GLU A 294 -18.62 -1.79 14.00
CA GLU A 294 -18.66 -1.33 15.40
C GLU A 294 -18.51 0.18 15.55
N PHE A 295 -17.77 0.84 14.65
CA PHE A 295 -17.55 2.28 14.77
C PHE A 295 -18.78 3.13 14.41
N TRP A 296 -19.66 2.63 13.52
CA TRP A 296 -20.86 3.37 13.06
C TRP A 296 -22.19 2.72 13.46
N HIS A 297 -22.20 1.70 14.33
CA HIS A 297 -23.38 1.06 14.89
C HIS A 297 -23.35 1.12 16.41
#